data_AF-A0A9D2FPW1-F1
#
_entry.id   AF-A0A9D2FPW1-F1
#
_cell.length_a   1.000
_cell.length_b   1.000
_cell.length_c   1.000
_cell.angle_alpha   90.00
_cell.angle_beta   90.00
_cell.angle_gamma   90.00
#
_symmetry.space_group_name_H-M   'P 1'
#
loop_
_entity.id
_entity.type
_entity.pdbx_description
1 polymer ?
#
loop_
_entity_poly.entity_id
_entity_poly.type
_entity_poly.pdbx_seq_one_letter_code
_entity_poly.pdbx_strand_id
1 'polypeptide(L)' 'YFFGTITELLVLPEYQKQGVGSRLLELAKENTPTMLYFGAQPGIETFYEKNGCQRSLQSYMIEKPRNI' A
#
# COMPACT_ATOMS: atom_id res chain seq x y z
N TYR A 1 0.50 1.30 -19.83
CA TYR A 1 1.12 1.82 -18.59
C TYR A 1 1.34 0.62 -17.68
N PHE A 2 2.59 0.36 -17.29
CA PHE A 2 2.88 -0.64 -16.25
C PHE A 2 2.63 -0.02 -14.88
N PHE A 3 2.38 -0.82 -13.86
CA PHE A 3 2.33 -0.37 -12.47
C PHE A 3 3.06 -1.39 -11.60
N GLY A 4 3.59 -0.92 -10.48
CA GLY A 4 4.18 -1.76 -9.45
C GLY A 4 3.20 -2.01 -8.30
N THR A 5 3.46 -3.03 -7.51
CA THR A 5 2.73 -3.30 -6.27
C THR A 5 3.68 -3.65 -5.14
N ILE A 6 3.50 -3.05 -3.97
CA ILE A 6 4.05 -3.54 -2.71
C ILE A 6 2.88 -4.11 -1.92
N THR A 7 2.83 -5.44 -1.79
CA THR A 7 1.67 -6.12 -1.18
C THR A 7 1.61 -5.91 0.32
N GLU A 8 2.75 -5.72 0.98
CA GLU A 8 2.84 -5.57 2.43
C GLU A 8 3.96 -4.59 2.81
N LEU A 9 3.67 -3.73 3.80
CA LEU A 9 4.64 -2.87 4.45
C LEU A 9 4.50 -3.08 5.96
N LEU A 10 5.49 -3.71 6.57
CA LEU A 10 5.46 -4.10 7.97
C LEU A 10 6.53 -3.35 8.74
N VAL A 11 6.15 -2.85 9.92
CA VAL A 11 7.07 -2.26 10.90
C VAL A 11 6.89 -3.05 12.19
N LEU A 12 7.98 -3.62 12.70
CA LEU A 12 7.97 -4.35 13.96
C LEU A 12 7.39 -3.47 15.08
N PRO A 13 6.57 -4.03 16.01
CA PRO A 13 5.86 -3.26 17.02
C PRO A 13 6.72 -2.25 17.79
N GLU A 14 7.93 -2.63 18.18
CA GLU A 14 8.89 -1.82 18.92
C GLU A 14 9.40 -0.59 18.14
N TYR A 15 9.30 -0.60 16.81
CA TYR A 15 9.71 0.50 15.93
C TYR A 15 8.52 1.31 15.37
N GLN A 16 7.30 1.00 15.77
CA GLN A 16 6.11 1.74 15.34
C GLN A 16 6.08 3.14 15.93
N LYS A 17 5.39 4.06 15.24
CA LYS A 17 5.23 5.48 15.63
C LYS A 17 6.55 6.29 15.67
N GLN A 18 7.64 5.74 15.13
CA GLN A 18 8.94 6.41 14.99
C GLN A 18 9.19 6.97 13.57
N GLY A 19 8.15 6.97 12.71
CA GLY A 19 8.26 7.46 11.33
C GLY A 19 8.85 6.47 10.32
N VAL A 20 9.23 5.25 10.74
CA VAL A 20 9.81 4.22 9.86
C VAL A 20 8.94 3.94 8.63
N GLY A 21 7.63 3.69 8.84
CA GLY A 21 6.71 3.42 7.73
C GLY A 21 6.59 4.60 6.75
N SER A 22 6.58 5.82 7.26
CA SER A 22 6.56 7.04 6.43
C SER A 22 7.81 7.17 5.58
N ARG A 23 8.99 6.91 6.17
CA ARG A 23 10.25 6.94 5.42
C ARG A 23 10.32 5.85 4.35
N LEU A 24 9.77 4.66 4.63
CA LEU A 24 9.66 3.59 3.63
C LEU A 24 8.78 4.00 2.44
N LEU A 25 7.63 4.65 2.69
CA LEU A 25 6.78 5.17 1.61
C LEU A 25 7.46 6.26 0.79
N GLU A 26 8.19 7.17 1.45
CA GLU A 26 8.97 8.21 0.78
C GLU A 26 10.04 7.62 -0.14
N LEU A 27 10.81 6.64 0.35
CA LEU A 27 11.81 5.94 -0.46
C LEU A 27 11.17 5.22 -1.65
N ALA A 28 10.02 4.58 -1.47
CA ALA A 28 9.31 3.94 -2.57
C ALA A 28 8.88 4.97 -3.64
N LYS A 29 8.42 6.15 -3.22
CA LYS A 29 8.07 7.26 -4.13
C LYS A 29 9.29 7.80 -4.88
N GLU A 30 10.43 7.95 -4.23
CA GLU A 30 11.67 8.47 -4.84
C GLU A 30 12.28 7.51 -5.86
N ASN A 31 12.09 6.19 -5.68
CA ASN A 31 12.85 5.17 -6.41
C ASN A 31 12.02 4.37 -7.42
N THR A 32 10.71 4.61 -7.52
CA THR A 32 9.88 3.90 -8.50
C THR A 32 9.56 4.77 -9.71
N PRO A 33 9.85 4.30 -10.94
CA PRO A 33 9.59 5.06 -12.17
C PRO A 33 8.13 4.94 -12.65
N THR A 34 7.25 4.32 -11.86
CA THR A 34 5.89 3.99 -12.26
C THR A 34 4.90 4.15 -11.12
N MET A 35 3.61 4.17 -11.44
CA MET A 35 2.53 4.14 -10.45
C MET A 35 2.67 2.92 -9.56
N LEU A 36 2.59 3.13 -8.24
CA LEU A 36 2.82 2.09 -7.24
C LEU A 36 1.56 1.94 -6.38
N TYR A 37 1.04 0.71 -6.31
CA TYR A 37 -0.07 0.36 -5.43
C TYR A 37 0.45 -0.32 -4.16
N PHE A 38 -0.17 -0.01 -3.03
CA PHE A 38 0.11 -0.65 -1.75
C PHE A 38 -1.05 -1.52 -1.32
N GLY A 39 -0.75 -2.74 -0.86
CA GLY A 39 -1.70 -3.50 -0.09
C GLY A 39 -1.95 -2.81 1.25
N ALA A 40 -3.20 -2.43 1.51
CA ALA A 40 -3.61 -1.85 2.77
C ALA A 40 -4.57 -2.80 3.49
N GLN A 41 -4.24 -3.15 4.73
CA GLN A 41 -5.20 -3.81 5.61
C GLN A 41 -6.33 -2.82 5.95
N PRO A 42 -7.55 -3.30 6.23
CA PRO A 42 -8.61 -2.45 6.73
C PRO A 42 -8.18 -1.72 8.01
N GLY A 43 -8.48 -0.43 8.11
CA GLY A 43 -8.21 0.40 9.30
C GLY A 43 -6.86 1.12 9.31
N ILE A 44 -6.00 0.91 8.31
CA ILE A 44 -4.73 1.65 8.15
C ILE A 44 -4.76 2.66 6.98
N GLU A 45 -5.94 2.96 6.43
CA GLU A 45 -6.11 3.86 5.29
C GLU A 45 -5.60 5.28 5.62
N THR A 46 -5.88 5.78 6.83
CA THR A 46 -5.44 7.11 7.27
C THR A 46 -3.92 7.23 7.32
N PHE A 47 -3.19 6.13 7.55
CA PHE A 47 -1.72 6.15 7.47
C PHE A 47 -1.27 6.44 6.03
N TYR A 48 -1.82 5.72 5.05
CA TYR A 48 -1.48 5.94 3.64
C TYR A 48 -1.89 7.34 3.17
N GLU A 49 -3.09 7.81 3.52
CA GLU A 49 -3.59 9.14 3.17
C GLU A 49 -2.70 10.26 3.74
N LYS A 50 -2.29 10.17 5.01
CA LYS A 50 -1.38 11.14 5.63
C LYS A 50 0.01 11.17 4.99
N ASN A 51 0.42 10.08 4.36
CA ASN A 51 1.68 9.98 3.61
C ASN A 51 1.52 10.32 2.12
N GLY A 52 0.37 10.87 1.71
CA GLY A 52 0.15 11.39 0.36
C GLY A 52 -0.32 10.34 -0.65
N CYS A 53 -0.66 9.12 -0.20
CA CYS A 53 -1.36 8.16 -1.05
C CYS A 53 -2.81 8.60 -1.26
N GLN A 54 -3.32 8.34 -2.46
CA GLN A 54 -4.74 8.54 -2.77
C GLN A 54 -5.48 7.21 -2.69
N ARG A 55 -6.73 7.24 -2.23
CA ARG A 55 -7.60 6.06 -2.36
C ARG A 55 -7.74 5.70 -3.83
N SER A 56 -7.51 4.43 -4.11
CA SER A 56 -7.83 3.74 -5.36
C SER A 56 -8.75 2.56 -4.99
N LEU A 57 -9.41 1.77 -5.83
CA LEU A 57 -9.61 1.68 -7.27
C LEU A 57 -11.11 1.34 -7.40
N GLN A 58 -11.82 1.94 -8.36
CA GLN A 58 -13.14 1.44 -8.77
C GLN A 58 -12.89 0.20 -9.64
N SER A 59 -12.99 -0.99 -9.05
CA SER A 59 -12.57 -2.25 -9.68
C SER A 59 -13.74 -3.04 -10.25
N TYR A 60 -13.44 -3.89 -11.24
CA TYR A 60 -14.32 -4.93 -11.76
C TYR A 60 -13.76 -6.28 -11.35
N MET A 61 -14.62 -7.20 -10.90
CA MET A 61 -14.22 -8.50 -10.36
C MET A 61 -14.75 -9.64 -11.25
N ILE A 62 -13.95 -10.69 -11.42
CA ILE A 62 -14.39 -11.98 -11.95
C ILE A 62 -14.37 -12.97 -10.78
N GLU A 63 -15.53 -13.46 -10.39
CA GLU A 63 -15.63 -14.49 -9.36
C GLU A 63 -15.14 -15.85 -9.89
N LYS A 64 -14.37 -16.58 -9.07
CA LYS A 64 -14.06 -17.99 -9.33
C LYS A 64 -14.99 -18.88 -8.49
N PRO A 65 -15.57 -19.94 -9.07
CA PRO A 65 -16.39 -20.88 -8.30
C PRO A 65 -15.54 -21.53 -7.20
N ARG A 66 -16.02 -21.50 -5.95
CA ARG A 66 -15.45 -22.30 -4.86
C ARG A 66 -15.94 -23.73 -5.05
N ASN A 67 -15.05 -24.64 -5.41
CA ASN A 67 -15.32 -26.06 -5.23
C ASN A 67 -15.26 -26.32 -3.72
N ILE A 68 -16.41 -26.64 -3.12
CA ILE A 68 -16.56 -27.09 -1.74
C ILE A 68 -16.33 -28.59 -1.70
#